data_AF-A0A3R6LNY5-F1
#
_entry.id   AF-A0A3R6LNY5-F1
#
_cell.length_a   1.000
_cell.length_b   1.000
_cell.length_c   1.000
_cell.angle_alpha   90.00
_cell.angle_beta   90.00
_cell.angle_gamma   90.00
#
_symmetry.space_group_name_H-M   'P 1'
#
loop_
_entity.id
_entity.type
_entity.pdbx_description
1 polymer ?
#
loop_
_entity_poly.entity_id
_entity_poly.type
_entity_poly.pdbx_seq_one_letter_code
_entity_poly.pdbx_strand_id
1 'polypeptide(L)'
;MAKKNTNTTPRLNEVFLRGRISHVYGSERGGSLTVPYSVPARKPVRDEEGNVTFVDSANTFFPEALYNQYTVTKEIIQDFSKNDNVIIKGYLGSYATPSGTGYDEHTVLFIDTVEHDHTQMEQLLGVPGFGSRYATPTCEVRVEAKIIGITKRYDTIYELRLECEKDGRTYPVTAMYYRSPRNLENDFHMNDIVYVIGTMESARNEFRGKIYFLQTFVIHEMVKQSDVLAAYNRMRKEQEKAQSAQRERDAAERAKAAAYEEPVTPDEAEATAEEEAVASETEAYETSDSYEETEDIQEADAERTETEGSSANE
;
A
#
# COMPACT_ATOMS: atom_id res chain seq x y z
N MET A 1 38.79 -4.24 -8.56
CA MET A 1 37.76 -3.58 -7.72
C MET A 1 36.42 -4.20 -8.08
N ALA A 2 35.83 -4.99 -7.19
CA ALA A 2 34.53 -5.61 -7.45
C ALA A 2 33.46 -4.50 -7.47
N LYS A 3 32.74 -4.37 -8.59
CA LYS A 3 31.53 -3.54 -8.67
C LYS A 3 30.53 -4.10 -7.66
N LYS A 4 30.27 -3.33 -6.62
CA LYS A 4 29.21 -3.60 -5.65
C LYS A 4 27.89 -3.44 -6.41
N ASN A 5 27.27 -4.55 -6.80
CA ASN A 5 25.89 -4.55 -7.30
C ASN A 5 24.99 -4.09 -6.14
N THR A 6 24.78 -2.78 -6.01
CA THR A 6 23.71 -2.24 -5.19
C THR A 6 22.42 -2.37 -5.98
N ASN A 7 21.92 -3.61 -6.07
CA ASN A 7 20.54 -3.86 -6.46
C ASN A 7 19.69 -3.55 -5.22
N THR A 8 19.66 -2.29 -4.82
CA THR A 8 18.84 -1.80 -3.72
C THR A 8 17.48 -1.49 -4.30
N THR A 9 16.56 -2.44 -4.15
CA THR A 9 15.13 -2.14 -4.22
C THR A 9 14.88 -0.87 -3.40
N PRO A 10 14.13 0.12 -3.92
CA PRO A 10 13.85 1.33 -3.15
C PRO A 10 13.23 0.94 -1.81
N ARG A 11 13.69 1.58 -0.73
CA ARG A 11 13.16 1.32 0.61
C ARG A 11 11.68 1.66 0.66
N LEU A 12 10.92 0.83 1.35
CA LEU A 12 9.48 1.04 1.54
C LEU A 12 9.24 2.34 2.31
N ASN A 13 8.43 3.23 1.77
CA ASN A 13 7.94 4.41 2.49
C ASN A 13 6.59 4.83 1.91
N GLU A 14 5.55 4.18 2.40
CA GLU A 14 4.20 4.29 1.86
C GLU A 14 3.22 4.74 2.95
N VAL A 15 2.37 5.68 2.57
CA VAL A 15 1.25 6.15 3.36
C VAL A 15 -0.01 5.88 2.58
N PHE A 16 -1.00 5.30 3.23
CA PHE A 16 -2.36 5.16 2.73
C PHE A 16 -3.31 5.92 3.65
N LEU A 17 -3.93 6.97 3.15
CA LEU A 17 -4.90 7.77 3.89
C LEU A 17 -6.19 7.85 3.09
N ARG A 18 -7.30 7.39 3.68
CA ARG A 18 -8.61 7.34 3.04
C ARG A 18 -9.63 7.98 3.95
N GLY A 19 -10.53 8.78 3.38
CA GLY A 19 -11.62 9.38 4.13
C GLY A 19 -12.18 10.61 3.45
N ARG A 20 -12.95 11.39 4.22
CA ARG A 20 -13.62 12.60 3.73
C ARG A 20 -12.79 13.83 4.05
N ILE A 21 -12.53 14.69 3.07
CA ILE A 21 -11.79 15.94 3.26
C ILE A 21 -12.58 16.85 4.20
N SER A 22 -11.93 17.29 5.28
CA SER A 22 -12.49 18.26 6.24
C SER A 22 -12.04 19.68 5.95
N HIS A 23 -10.78 19.85 5.50
CA HIS A 23 -10.16 21.12 5.21
C HIS A 23 -9.21 20.98 4.02
N VAL A 24 -9.18 22.04 3.20
CA VAL A 24 -8.23 22.25 2.12
C VAL A 24 -7.53 23.58 2.42
N TYR A 25 -6.20 23.58 2.42
CA TYR A 25 -5.42 24.79 2.65
C TYR A 25 -4.27 24.89 1.63
N GLY A 26 -3.84 26.11 1.31
CA GLY A 26 -2.67 26.38 0.50
C GLY A 26 -2.99 26.93 -0.88
N SER A 27 -2.14 26.59 -1.85
CA SER A 27 -2.18 27.07 -3.24
C SER A 27 -1.57 26.02 -4.16
N GLU A 28 -1.61 26.24 -5.47
CA GLU A 28 -0.97 25.36 -6.46
C GLU A 28 0.51 25.05 -6.23
N ARG A 29 1.24 25.93 -5.54
CA ARG A 29 2.66 25.70 -5.25
C ARG A 29 2.90 24.81 -4.04
N GLY A 30 1.86 24.55 -3.26
CA GLY A 30 1.92 23.74 -2.05
C GLY A 30 0.80 24.07 -1.09
N GLY A 31 0.42 23.07 -0.31
CA GLY A 31 -0.70 23.15 0.60
C GLY A 31 -0.95 21.81 1.28
N SER A 32 -2.17 21.63 1.77
CA SER A 32 -2.55 20.47 2.53
C SER A 32 -4.02 20.08 2.41
N LEU A 33 -4.27 18.78 2.59
CA LEU A 33 -5.60 18.19 2.76
C LEU A 33 -5.68 17.57 4.16
N THR A 34 -6.69 17.94 4.93
CA THR A 34 -6.97 17.30 6.23
C THR A 34 -8.05 16.25 6.06
N VAL A 35 -7.70 14.97 6.24
CA VAL A 35 -8.61 13.83 6.06
C VAL A 35 -8.78 13.11 7.39
N PRO A 36 -9.88 13.34 8.13
CA PRO A 36 -10.06 12.74 9.44
C PRO A 36 -10.35 11.25 9.33
N TYR A 37 -9.86 10.50 10.31
CA TYR A 37 -10.19 9.10 10.49
C TYR A 37 -10.40 8.79 11.96
N SER A 38 -11.24 7.81 12.26
CA SER A 38 -11.55 7.40 13.63
C SER A 38 -11.09 5.97 13.84
N VAL A 39 -10.33 5.74 14.90
CA VAL A 39 -9.96 4.40 15.33
C VAL A 39 -10.22 4.25 16.84
N PRO A 40 -10.64 3.06 17.29
CA PRO A 40 -10.49 2.71 18.69
C PRO A 40 -9.01 2.83 19.04
N ALA A 41 -8.68 3.78 19.91
CA ALA A 41 -7.32 4.03 20.32
C ALA A 41 -7.26 4.03 21.84
N ARG A 42 -6.31 3.27 22.37
CA ARG A 42 -6.15 3.09 23.80
C ARG A 42 -4.95 3.93 24.25
N LYS A 43 -5.22 5.08 24.86
CA LYS A 43 -4.20 6.11 25.13
C LYS A 43 -3.60 6.00 26.52
N PRO A 44 -2.32 6.37 26.70
CA PRO A 44 -1.74 6.50 28.03
C PRO A 44 -2.39 7.66 28.78
N VAL A 45 -2.87 7.42 29.99
CA VAL A 45 -3.43 8.43 30.91
C VAL A 45 -2.68 8.31 32.23
N ARG A 46 -2.37 9.43 32.86
CA ARG A 46 -1.82 9.41 34.22
C ARG A 46 -2.97 9.31 35.22
N ASP A 47 -2.87 8.35 36.14
CA ASP A 47 -3.74 8.33 37.31
C ASP A 47 -3.32 9.39 38.34
N GLU A 48 -4.11 9.52 39.41
CA GLU A 48 -3.88 10.50 40.49
C GLU A 48 -2.56 10.26 41.24
N GLU A 49 -2.00 9.05 41.14
CA GLU A 49 -0.73 8.64 41.75
C GLU A 49 0.47 8.86 40.81
N GLY A 50 0.22 9.27 39.57
CA GLY A 50 1.24 9.53 38.55
C GLY A 50 1.65 8.31 37.72
N ASN A 51 1.02 7.15 37.91
CA ASN A 51 1.27 5.96 37.11
C ASN A 51 0.61 6.08 35.75
N VAL A 52 1.23 5.49 34.72
CA VAL A 52 0.68 5.47 33.36
C VAL A 52 -0.25 4.27 33.20
N THR A 53 -1.54 4.54 33.08
CA THR A 53 -2.58 3.57 32.73
C THR A 53 -3.03 3.75 31.28
N PHE A 54 -3.84 2.82 30.74
CA PHE A 54 -4.29 2.87 29.36
C PHE A 54 -5.81 2.76 29.25
N VAL A 55 -6.45 3.81 28.74
CA VAL A 55 -7.91 3.92 28.62
C VAL A 55 -8.32 3.79 27.16
N ASP A 56 -9.32 2.95 26.89
CA ASP A 56 -9.92 2.80 25.57
C ASP A 56 -10.83 3.99 25.25
N SER A 57 -10.60 4.65 24.12
CA SER A 57 -11.51 5.67 23.61
C SER A 57 -11.63 5.60 22.09
N ALA A 58 -12.81 5.93 21.56
CA ALA A 58 -12.95 6.24 20.15
C ALA A 58 -12.32 7.60 19.90
N ASN A 59 -11.17 7.64 19.22
CA ASN A 59 -10.48 8.88 18.91
C ASN A 59 -10.63 9.18 17.42
N THR A 60 -10.94 10.43 17.13
CA THR A 60 -10.87 10.97 15.77
C THR A 60 -9.59 11.77 15.64
N PHE A 61 -8.78 11.40 14.65
CA PHE A 61 -7.57 12.11 14.28
C PHE A 61 -7.82 12.90 13.00
N PHE A 62 -7.07 13.98 12.83
CA PHE A 62 -7.16 14.94 11.74
C PHE A 62 -5.76 15.08 11.12
N PRO A 63 -5.21 14.00 10.53
CA PRO A 63 -3.92 14.09 9.86
C PRO A 63 -4.03 15.07 8.69
N GLU A 64 -2.96 15.83 8.50
CA GLU A 64 -2.79 16.80 7.45
C GLU A 64 -1.73 16.26 6.49
N ALA A 65 -2.17 15.96 5.26
CA ALA A 65 -1.33 15.47 4.18
C ALA A 65 -0.92 16.65 3.29
N LEU A 66 0.38 16.87 3.16
CA LEU A 66 0.96 18.00 2.46
C LEU A 66 1.23 17.66 1.00
N TYR A 67 0.91 18.57 0.09
CA TYR A 67 1.38 18.48 -1.29
C TYR A 67 2.37 19.60 -1.60
N ASN A 68 3.29 19.32 -2.52
CA ASN A 68 4.34 20.23 -2.93
C ASN A 68 4.67 20.02 -4.42
N GLN A 69 5.71 20.68 -4.92
CA GLN A 69 6.11 20.57 -6.33
C GLN A 69 6.43 19.14 -6.81
N TYR A 70 6.81 18.23 -5.89
CA TYR A 70 7.12 16.83 -6.17
C TYR A 70 5.90 15.92 -6.16
N THR A 71 4.75 16.37 -5.69
CA THR A 71 3.50 15.60 -5.73
C THR A 71 3.11 15.31 -7.18
N VAL A 72 2.72 14.07 -7.49
CA VAL A 72 2.38 13.64 -8.86
C VAL A 72 1.03 14.20 -9.28
N THR A 73 -0.01 14.08 -8.45
CA THR A 73 -1.31 14.72 -8.73
C THR A 73 -1.15 16.25 -8.71
N LYS A 74 -1.51 16.89 -9.82
CA LYS A 74 -1.50 18.35 -9.97
C LYS A 74 -2.90 18.91 -9.74
N GLU A 75 -3.01 20.24 -9.66
CA GLU A 75 -4.29 20.96 -9.57
C GLU A 75 -5.17 20.51 -8.39
N ILE A 76 -4.52 20.11 -7.29
CA ILE A 76 -5.21 19.55 -6.12
C ILE A 76 -6.20 20.57 -5.53
N ILE A 77 -5.92 21.88 -5.58
CA ILE A 77 -6.81 22.87 -4.98
C ILE A 77 -8.02 23.19 -5.85
N GLN A 78 -7.97 22.90 -7.15
CA GLN A 78 -9.09 23.06 -8.07
C GLN A 78 -9.97 21.81 -8.08
N ASP A 79 -9.35 20.62 -8.05
CA ASP A 79 -10.03 19.35 -8.26
C ASP A 79 -10.62 18.72 -6.98
N PHE A 80 -10.12 19.14 -5.81
CA PHE A 80 -10.55 18.60 -4.52
C PHE A 80 -11.06 19.69 -3.60
N SER A 81 -12.21 19.41 -3.00
CA SER A 81 -12.94 20.33 -2.14
C SER A 81 -13.26 19.71 -0.78
N LYS A 82 -13.66 20.58 0.15
CA LYS A 82 -14.20 20.11 1.42
C LYS A 82 -15.41 19.23 1.16
N ASN A 83 -15.44 18.08 1.84
CA ASN A 83 -16.45 17.02 1.79
C ASN A 83 -16.25 15.94 0.74
N ASP A 84 -15.27 16.04 -0.15
CA ASP A 84 -14.98 14.97 -1.09
C ASP A 84 -14.39 13.76 -0.36
N ASN A 85 -14.76 12.56 -0.79
CA ASN A 85 -14.15 11.33 -0.30
C ASN A 85 -12.95 11.03 -1.18
N VAL A 86 -11.80 10.75 -0.57
CA VAL A 86 -10.54 10.59 -1.29
C VAL A 86 -9.75 9.40 -0.80
N ILE A 87 -8.92 8.90 -1.70
CA ILE A 87 -7.81 8.00 -1.41
C ILE A 87 -6.52 8.78 -1.69
N ILE A 88 -5.68 8.91 -0.67
CA ILE A 88 -4.36 9.53 -0.73
C ILE A 88 -3.32 8.43 -0.58
N LYS A 89 -2.41 8.35 -1.56
CA LYS A 89 -1.18 7.58 -1.46
C LYS A 89 -0.03 8.57 -1.33
N GLY A 90 0.86 8.31 -0.39
CA GLY A 90 1.90 9.24 -0.01
C GLY A 90 3.11 8.57 0.58
N TYR A 91 3.93 9.39 1.23
CA TYR A 91 5.12 8.94 1.94
C TYR A 91 5.30 9.74 3.23
N LEU A 92 5.96 9.12 4.21
CA LEU A 92 6.33 9.76 5.46
C LEU A 92 7.58 10.61 5.23
N GLY A 93 7.57 11.84 5.72
CA GLY A 93 8.72 12.73 5.64
C GLY A 93 8.76 13.73 6.78
N SER A 94 9.61 14.73 6.62
CA SER A 94 9.73 15.83 7.58
C SER A 94 10.08 17.15 6.92
N TYR A 95 9.79 18.23 7.63
CA TYR A 95 10.32 19.56 7.34
C TYR A 95 10.71 20.25 8.65
N ALA A 96 11.56 21.25 8.56
CA ALA A 96 11.99 22.05 9.70
C ALA A 96 11.47 23.49 9.56
N THR A 97 10.97 24.06 10.65
CA THR A 97 10.62 25.48 10.73
C THR A 97 11.57 26.19 11.69
N PRO A 98 12.04 27.41 11.36
CA PRO A 98 12.79 28.21 12.31
C PRO A 98 11.99 28.45 13.59
N SER A 99 12.61 28.24 14.74
CA SER A 99 12.05 28.52 16.05
C SER A 99 12.98 29.44 16.84
N GLY A 100 12.48 30.06 17.92
CA GLY A 100 13.26 31.01 18.72
C GLY A 100 14.54 30.41 19.35
N THR A 101 14.66 29.09 19.37
CA THR A 101 15.81 28.34 19.92
C THR A 101 16.55 27.51 18.86
N GLY A 102 16.20 27.64 17.57
CA GLY A 102 16.83 26.87 16.50
C GLY A 102 15.83 26.48 15.41
N TYR A 103 15.60 25.18 15.24
CA TYR A 103 14.66 24.63 14.28
C TYR A 103 13.79 23.57 14.96
N ASP A 104 12.49 23.64 14.68
CA ASP A 104 11.54 22.61 15.10
C ASP A 104 11.30 21.69 13.90
N GLU A 105 11.61 20.41 14.07
CA GLU A 105 11.42 19.37 13.05
C GLU A 105 10.02 18.76 13.19
N HIS A 106 9.27 18.75 12.10
CA HIS A 106 7.90 18.24 12.04
C HIS A 106 7.86 16.98 11.18
N THR A 107 7.31 15.90 11.73
CA THR A 107 7.02 14.68 10.97
C THR A 107 5.66 14.82 10.29
N VAL A 108 5.61 14.55 8.98
CA VAL A 108 4.41 14.79 8.16
C VAL A 108 4.19 13.70 7.12
N LEU A 109 2.95 13.66 6.61
CA LEU A 109 2.58 12.89 5.44
C LEU A 109 2.69 13.80 4.21
N PHE A 110 3.41 13.37 3.18
CA PHE A 110 3.40 14.01 1.88
C PHE A 110 2.52 13.22 0.92
N ILE A 111 1.69 13.92 0.15
CA ILE A 111 0.88 13.37 -0.93
C ILE A 111 1.81 13.08 -2.12
N ASP A 112 1.74 11.84 -2.61
CA ASP A 112 2.28 11.46 -3.91
C ASP A 112 1.15 11.53 -4.94
N THR A 113 0.05 10.82 -4.69
CA THR A 113 -1.18 10.88 -5.50
C THR A 113 -2.42 11.04 -4.63
N VAL A 114 -3.43 11.71 -5.15
CA VAL A 114 -4.78 11.78 -4.58
C VAL A 114 -5.81 11.55 -5.68
N GLU A 115 -6.85 10.78 -5.35
CA GLU A 115 -7.97 10.45 -6.24
C GLU A 115 -9.29 10.53 -5.48
N HIS A 116 -10.38 10.83 -6.19
CA HIS A 116 -11.74 10.73 -5.64
C HIS A 116 -12.03 9.25 -5.34
N ASP A 117 -12.49 8.98 -4.13
CA ASP A 117 -12.88 7.65 -3.70
C ASP A 117 -14.23 7.28 -4.31
N HIS A 118 -14.42 5.97 -4.48
CA HIS A 118 -15.67 5.38 -4.94
C HIS A 118 -16.43 4.77 -3.77
N THR A 119 -17.76 4.69 -3.89
CA THR A 119 -18.56 3.97 -2.90
C THR A 119 -18.22 2.47 -2.96
N GLN A 120 -18.47 1.76 -1.86
CA GLN A 120 -18.24 0.31 -1.81
C GLN A 120 -19.03 -0.46 -2.87
N MET A 121 -20.20 0.05 -3.28
CA MET A 121 -21.02 -0.58 -4.32
C MET A 121 -20.46 -0.33 -5.71
N GLU A 122 -19.94 0.87 -5.98
CA GLU A 122 -19.24 1.16 -7.24
C GLU A 122 -18.00 0.28 -7.37
N GLN A 123 -17.24 0.13 -6.28
CA GLN A 123 -16.03 -0.72 -6.26
C GLN A 123 -16.36 -2.20 -6.50
N LEU A 124 -17.49 -2.69 -5.99
CA LEU A 124 -17.92 -4.07 -6.17
C LEU A 124 -18.45 -4.33 -7.59
N LEU A 125 -19.19 -3.39 -8.16
CA LEU A 125 -19.92 -3.59 -9.41
C LEU A 125 -19.17 -3.07 -10.65
N GLY A 126 -18.17 -2.20 -10.46
CA GLY A 126 -17.46 -1.53 -11.55
C GLY A 126 -18.31 -0.48 -12.29
N VAL A 127 -19.42 -0.04 -11.70
CA VAL A 127 -20.35 0.94 -12.29
C VAL A 127 -20.40 2.20 -11.43
N PRO A 128 -20.07 3.39 -11.97
CA PRO A 128 -20.11 4.63 -11.21
C PRO A 128 -21.57 5.09 -10.96
N GLY A 129 -21.75 5.92 -9.94
CA GLY A 129 -23.05 6.51 -9.56
C GLY A 129 -23.95 5.62 -8.70
N PHE A 130 -23.48 4.45 -8.27
CA PHE A 130 -24.26 3.50 -7.45
C PHE A 130 -23.83 3.49 -5.98
N GLY A 131 -24.80 3.29 -5.08
CA GLY A 131 -24.54 3.19 -3.64
C GLY A 131 -24.36 4.54 -2.94
N SER A 132 -24.26 4.49 -1.61
CA SER A 132 -24.19 5.68 -0.75
C SER A 132 -23.15 5.57 0.36
N ARG A 133 -22.47 4.42 0.47
CA ARG A 133 -21.53 4.12 1.55
C ARG A 133 -20.12 4.00 1.01
N TYR A 134 -19.25 4.90 1.44
CA TYR A 134 -17.81 4.82 1.22
C TYR A 134 -17.17 3.81 2.18
N ALA A 135 -15.95 3.38 1.91
CA ALA A 135 -15.25 2.53 2.87
C ALA A 135 -14.89 3.31 4.14
N THR A 136 -14.59 2.57 5.19
CA THR A 136 -14.18 3.12 6.48
C THR A 136 -12.95 4.01 6.30
N PRO A 137 -12.95 5.24 6.85
CA PRO A 137 -11.75 6.09 6.86
C PRO A 137 -10.60 5.42 7.60
N THR A 138 -9.40 5.49 7.04
CA THR A 138 -8.20 4.83 7.57
C THR A 138 -6.96 5.66 7.30
N CYS A 139 -5.99 5.58 8.20
CA CYS A 139 -4.62 5.99 7.95
C CYS A 139 -3.74 4.78 8.24
N GLU A 140 -2.84 4.42 7.34
CA GLU A 140 -1.83 3.40 7.55
C GLU A 140 -0.51 3.89 6.96
N VAL A 141 0.56 3.73 7.72
CA VAL A 141 1.92 4.11 7.34
C VAL A 141 2.78 2.88 7.42
N ARG A 142 3.45 2.55 6.32
CA ARG A 142 4.35 1.40 6.18
C ARG A 142 5.71 1.89 5.75
N VAL A 143 6.72 1.71 6.59
CA VAL A 143 8.06 2.20 6.31
C VAL A 143 9.14 1.17 6.61
N GLU A 144 10.11 1.06 5.72
CA GLU A 144 11.44 0.53 6.03
C GLU A 144 12.32 1.72 6.43
N ALA A 145 12.77 1.74 7.67
CA ALA A 145 13.52 2.85 8.21
C ALA A 145 14.75 2.38 8.97
N LYS A 146 15.76 3.25 9.01
CA LYS A 146 16.95 3.04 9.84
C LYS A 146 16.77 3.76 11.16
N ILE A 147 17.01 3.09 12.28
CA ILE A 147 16.98 3.74 13.60
C ILE A 147 18.18 4.68 13.73
N ILE A 148 17.93 5.96 13.97
CA ILE A 148 18.96 6.99 14.19
C ILE A 148 18.91 7.60 15.60
N GLY A 149 17.93 7.23 16.41
CA GLY A 149 17.86 7.61 17.82
C GLY A 149 16.79 6.82 18.59
N ILE A 150 17.06 6.53 19.86
CA ILE A 150 16.14 5.86 20.77
C ILE A 150 16.15 6.63 22.09
N THR A 151 14.98 7.13 22.49
CA THR A 151 14.80 7.85 23.75
C THR A 151 13.72 7.14 24.56
N LYS A 152 14.11 6.52 25.68
CA LYS A 152 13.16 5.94 26.64
C LYS A 152 12.44 7.07 27.38
N ARG A 153 11.12 7.16 27.23
CA ARG A 153 10.28 8.11 27.98
C ARG A 153 9.74 7.46 29.25
N TYR A 154 9.28 6.21 29.15
CA TYR A 154 8.81 5.35 30.24
C TYR A 154 9.09 3.88 29.90
N ASP A 155 8.83 2.96 30.84
CA ASP A 155 9.10 1.52 30.67
C ASP A 155 8.52 0.89 29.40
N THR A 156 7.41 1.43 28.87
CA THR A 156 6.73 0.92 27.68
C THR A 156 6.48 2.01 26.63
N ILE A 157 7.12 3.17 26.76
CA ILE A 157 6.95 4.30 25.85
C ILE A 157 8.32 4.79 25.41
N TYR A 158 8.56 4.69 24.10
CA TYR A 158 9.80 5.14 23.48
C TYR A 158 9.49 6.16 22.40
N GLU A 159 10.38 7.13 22.28
CA GLU A 159 10.47 7.99 21.13
C GLU A 159 11.63 7.48 20.26
N LEU A 160 11.32 7.17 19.01
CA LEU A 160 12.26 6.66 18.03
C LEU A 160 12.47 7.73 16.97
N ARG A 161 13.73 8.02 16.68
CA ARG A 161 14.10 8.82 15.51
C ARG A 161 14.49 7.85 14.41
N LEU A 162 13.77 7.92 13.31
CA LEU A 162 13.89 7.01 12.17
C LEU A 162 14.35 7.80 10.94
N GLU A 163 15.17 7.18 10.11
CA GLU A 163 15.55 7.72 8.80
C GLU A 163 14.81 6.90 7.73
N CYS A 164 13.81 7.54 7.12
CA CYS A 164 13.04 7.00 6.00
C CYS A 164 13.63 7.48 4.68
N GLU A 165 13.42 6.73 3.60
CA GLU A 165 13.88 7.13 2.27
C GLU A 165 12.72 7.17 1.28
N LYS A 166 12.72 8.12 0.36
CA LYS A 166 11.81 8.17 -0.79
C LYS A 166 12.54 8.82 -1.95
N ASP A 167 12.55 8.16 -3.11
CA ASP A 167 13.14 8.65 -4.35
C ASP A 167 14.58 9.17 -4.19
N GLY A 168 15.40 8.44 -3.43
CA GLY A 168 16.81 8.77 -3.13
C GLY A 168 17.02 9.90 -2.12
N ARG A 169 15.95 10.41 -1.49
CA ARG A 169 16.01 11.42 -0.42
C ARG A 169 15.75 10.77 0.93
N THR A 170 16.53 11.17 1.92
CA THR A 170 16.38 10.74 3.31
C THR A 170 15.61 11.76 4.13
N TYR A 171 14.67 11.28 4.92
CA TYR A 171 13.84 12.07 5.82
C TYR A 171 14.03 11.56 7.26
N PRO A 172 14.59 12.38 8.17
CA PRO A 172 14.53 12.08 9.59
C PRO A 172 13.08 12.27 10.05
N VAL A 173 12.52 11.30 10.75
CA VAL A 173 11.15 11.34 11.27
C VAL A 173 11.15 10.91 12.73
N THR A 174 10.29 11.52 13.52
CA THR A 174 10.12 11.22 14.93
C THR A 174 8.84 10.42 15.12
N ALA A 175 8.97 9.28 15.77
CA ALA A 175 7.91 8.31 15.98
C ALA A 175 7.74 8.01 17.47
N MET A 176 6.50 7.82 17.91
CA MET A 176 6.17 7.38 19.26
C MET A 176 5.76 5.91 19.24
N TYR A 177 6.44 5.08 20.03
CA TYR A 177 6.06 3.68 20.23
C TYR A 177 5.42 3.50 21.60
N TYR A 178 4.09 3.60 21.64
CA TYR A 178 3.33 3.29 22.84
C TYR A 178 3.18 1.77 22.98
N ARG A 179 3.29 1.26 24.21
CA ARG A 179 3.26 -0.19 24.50
C ARG A 179 4.32 -1.00 23.78
N SER A 180 5.48 -0.38 23.53
CA SER A 180 6.67 -1.12 23.14
C SER A 180 6.93 -2.31 24.09
N PRO A 181 7.53 -3.40 23.60
CA PRO A 181 8.09 -4.45 24.45
C PRO A 181 8.98 -3.83 25.54
N ARG A 182 8.91 -4.39 26.75
CA ARG A 182 9.74 -3.92 27.87
C ARG A 182 11.21 -4.03 27.49
N ASN A 183 11.96 -2.97 27.78
CA ASN A 183 13.39 -2.88 27.48
C ASN A 183 13.70 -2.98 25.97
N LEU A 184 12.91 -2.30 25.14
CA LEU A 184 13.11 -2.19 23.69
C LEU A 184 14.58 -1.88 23.32
N GLU A 185 15.28 -1.08 24.13
CA GLU A 185 16.69 -0.69 23.96
C GLU A 185 17.68 -1.87 23.99
N ASN A 186 17.29 -3.01 24.55
CA ASN A 186 18.12 -4.22 24.56
C ASN A 186 18.03 -4.98 23.23
N ASP A 187 16.87 -4.89 22.57
CA ASP A 187 16.61 -5.60 21.33
C ASP A 187 16.97 -4.72 20.14
N PHE A 188 16.62 -3.43 20.15
CA PHE A 188 16.81 -2.51 19.03
C PHE A 188 17.94 -1.51 19.30
N HIS A 189 18.78 -1.30 18.29
CA HIS A 189 19.97 -0.46 18.38
C HIS A 189 20.02 0.58 17.27
N MET A 190 20.84 1.61 17.47
CA MET A 190 21.14 2.58 16.40
C MET A 190 21.72 1.88 15.17
N ASN A 191 21.29 2.32 14.00
CA ASN A 191 21.59 1.79 12.67
C ASN A 191 20.90 0.46 12.32
N ASP A 192 20.10 -0.12 13.20
CA ASP A 192 19.22 -1.23 12.82
C ASP A 192 18.23 -0.77 11.74
N ILE A 193 18.01 -1.61 10.73
CA ILE A 193 16.95 -1.41 9.72
C ILE A 193 15.71 -2.15 10.21
N VAL A 194 14.60 -1.43 10.27
CA VAL A 194 13.32 -1.93 10.79
C VAL A 194 12.20 -1.72 9.77
N TYR A 195 11.28 -2.67 9.73
CA TYR A 195 9.97 -2.49 9.12
C TYR A 195 8.99 -2.03 10.20
N VAL A 196 8.25 -0.98 9.91
CA VAL A 196 7.36 -0.31 10.85
C VAL A 196 5.99 -0.14 10.21
N ILE A 197 4.95 -0.54 10.95
CA ILE A 197 3.56 -0.22 10.65
C ILE A 197 3.06 0.71 11.74
N GLY A 198 2.42 1.80 11.32
CA GLY A 198 1.89 2.80 12.23
C GLY A 198 0.82 3.67 11.61
N THR A 199 0.43 4.72 12.32
CA THR A 199 -0.57 5.69 11.87
C THR A 199 -0.16 7.11 12.22
N MET A 200 -0.69 8.09 11.49
CA MET A 200 -0.51 9.49 11.84
C MET A 200 -1.61 9.96 12.78
N GLU A 201 -1.28 10.22 14.04
CA GLU A 201 -2.22 10.69 15.05
C GLU A 201 -2.06 12.20 15.25
N SER A 202 -3.15 12.96 15.23
CA SER A 202 -3.12 14.39 15.57
C SER A 202 -3.60 14.64 17.01
N ALA A 203 -2.82 15.35 17.82
CA ALA A 203 -3.26 15.84 19.11
C ALA A 203 -3.73 17.30 19.01
N ARG A 204 -4.93 17.59 19.53
CA ARG A 204 -5.40 18.96 19.70
C ARG A 204 -4.56 19.65 20.76
N ASN A 205 -3.82 20.67 20.38
CA ASN A 205 -3.12 21.57 21.29
C ASN A 205 -3.76 22.95 21.23
N GLU A 206 -3.79 23.64 22.37
CA GLU A 206 -4.25 25.02 22.45
C GLU A 206 -3.13 25.89 22.98
N PHE A 207 -2.72 26.89 22.21
CA PHE A 207 -1.71 27.84 22.61
C PHE A 207 -2.21 29.27 22.35
N ARG A 208 -2.30 30.06 23.43
CA ARG A 208 -2.80 31.46 23.39
C ARG A 208 -4.17 31.59 22.69
N GLY A 209 -5.09 30.66 22.95
CA GLY A 209 -6.44 30.64 22.36
C GLY A 209 -6.50 30.21 20.89
N LYS A 210 -5.38 29.81 20.29
CA LYS A 210 -5.34 29.20 18.96
C LYS A 210 -5.18 27.70 19.09
N ILE A 211 -6.02 26.97 18.37
CA ILE A 211 -5.97 25.51 18.30
C ILE A 211 -5.04 25.10 17.18
N TYR A 212 -4.08 24.24 17.48
CA TYR A 212 -3.17 23.62 16.51
C TYR A 212 -3.26 22.10 16.65
N PHE A 213 -3.07 21.39 15.55
CA PHE A 213 -3.04 19.94 15.56
C PHE A 213 -1.61 19.49 15.30
N LEU A 214 -0.91 19.04 16.35
CA LEU A 214 0.40 18.43 16.17
C LEU A 214 0.21 16.99 15.73
N GLN A 215 0.82 16.64 14.61
CA GLN A 215 0.82 15.29 14.07
C GLN A 215 1.99 14.50 14.65
N THR A 216 1.71 13.29 15.10
CA THR A 216 2.66 12.35 15.67
C THR A 216 2.54 11.04 14.92
N PHE A 217 3.65 10.54 14.38
CA PHE A 217 3.70 9.18 13.84
C PHE A 217 3.72 8.18 15.00
N VAL A 218 2.70 7.35 15.11
CA VAL A 218 2.57 6.35 16.17
C VAL A 218 2.83 4.97 15.60
N ILE A 219 3.76 4.25 16.23
CA ILE A 219 4.14 2.89 15.86
C ILE A 219 3.19 1.91 16.52
N HIS A 220 2.63 1.00 15.71
CA HIS A 220 1.82 -0.13 16.18
C HIS A 220 2.64 -1.42 16.18
N GLU A 221 3.44 -1.62 15.14
CA GLU A 221 4.29 -2.79 14.99
C GLU A 221 5.65 -2.40 14.43
N MET A 222 6.70 -3.02 14.96
CA MET A 222 8.06 -2.83 14.50
C MET A 222 8.83 -4.15 14.59
N VAL A 223 9.49 -4.51 13.48
CA VAL A 223 10.32 -5.72 13.38
C VAL A 223 11.64 -5.39 12.70
N LYS A 224 12.72 -6.10 13.06
CA LYS A 224 14.00 -5.92 12.36
C LYS A 224 13.97 -6.58 10.99
N GLN A 225 14.60 -5.94 10.01
CA GLN A 225 14.79 -6.52 8.69
C GLN A 225 15.57 -7.85 8.75
N SER A 226 16.55 -7.95 9.65
CA SER A 226 17.32 -9.19 9.85
C SER A 226 16.42 -10.38 10.23
N ASP A 227 15.42 -10.15 11.07
CA ASP A 227 14.56 -11.19 11.61
C ASP A 227 13.57 -11.66 10.55
N VAL A 228 13.04 -10.71 9.76
CA VAL A 228 12.19 -10.98 8.60
C VAL A 228 12.95 -11.81 7.56
N LEU A 229 14.19 -11.41 7.22
CA LEU A 229 15.03 -12.15 6.27
C LEU A 229 15.35 -13.56 6.79
N ALA A 230 15.62 -13.71 8.08
CA ALA A 230 15.88 -15.00 8.70
C ALA A 230 14.63 -15.90 8.67
N ALA A 231 13.44 -15.35 8.91
CA ALA A 231 12.17 -16.08 8.86
C ALA A 231 11.83 -16.50 7.41
N TYR A 232 11.95 -15.58 6.45
CA TYR A 232 11.73 -15.84 5.04
C TYR A 232 12.62 -16.98 4.51
N ASN A 233 13.92 -16.93 4.83
CA ASN A 233 14.86 -17.97 4.42
C ASN A 233 14.56 -19.34 5.06
N ARG A 234 14.03 -19.37 6.29
CA ARG A 234 13.58 -20.63 6.93
C ARG A 234 12.37 -21.20 6.20
N MET A 235 11.34 -20.38 5.96
CA MET A 235 10.14 -20.80 5.23
C MET A 235 10.47 -21.32 3.84
N ARG A 236 11.38 -20.65 3.11
CA ARG A 236 11.80 -21.08 1.78
C ARG A 236 12.45 -22.47 1.80
N LYS A 237 13.34 -22.73 2.76
CA LYS A 237 13.97 -24.05 2.94
C LYS A 237 12.96 -25.14 3.28
N GLU A 238 11.95 -24.82 4.10
CA GLU A 238 10.88 -25.75 4.44
C GLU A 238 9.99 -26.06 3.24
N GLN A 239 9.68 -25.05 2.41
CA GLN A 239 8.94 -25.24 1.15
C GLN A 239 9.75 -26.07 0.14
N GLU A 240 11.03 -25.78 -0.05
CA GLU A 240 11.93 -26.57 -0.90
C GLU A 240 11.99 -28.04 -0.44
N LYS A 241 12.10 -28.26 0.87
CA LYS A 241 12.07 -29.61 1.46
C LYS A 241 10.73 -30.31 1.24
N ALA A 242 9.61 -29.62 1.45
CA ALA A 242 8.27 -30.17 1.22
C ALA A 242 8.04 -30.51 -0.26
N GLN A 243 8.47 -29.64 -1.19
CA GLN A 243 8.38 -29.89 -2.62
C GLN A 243 9.26 -31.08 -3.05
N SER A 244 10.47 -31.21 -2.50
CA SER A 244 11.34 -32.35 -2.79
C SER A 244 10.72 -33.67 -2.31
N ALA A 245 10.18 -33.70 -1.08
CA ALA A 245 9.51 -34.86 -0.53
C ALA A 245 8.23 -35.23 -1.32
N GLN A 246 7.50 -34.23 -1.82
CA GLN A 246 6.35 -34.47 -2.69
C GLN A 246 6.79 -35.07 -4.03
N ARG A 247 7.83 -34.54 -4.67
CA ARG A 247 8.37 -35.10 -5.93
C ARG A 247 8.88 -36.53 -5.75
N GLU A 248 9.52 -36.85 -4.63
CA GLU A 248 9.96 -38.22 -4.33
C GLU A 248 8.77 -39.17 -4.14
N ARG A 249 7.69 -38.71 -3.49
CA ARG A 249 6.45 -39.50 -3.36
C ARG A 249 5.78 -39.72 -4.71
N ASP A 250 5.62 -38.67 -5.51
CA ASP A 250 5.03 -38.74 -6.84
C ASP A 250 5.87 -39.64 -7.77
N ALA A 251 7.20 -39.57 -7.68
CA ALA A 251 8.11 -40.44 -8.43
C ALA A 251 8.04 -41.90 -7.97
N ALA A 252 7.94 -42.16 -6.66
CA ALA A 252 7.76 -43.49 -6.12
C ALA A 252 6.39 -44.09 -6.49
N GLU A 253 5.34 -43.27 -6.54
CA GLU A 253 4.00 -43.68 -6.98
C GLU A 253 3.98 -44.00 -8.48
N ARG A 254 4.61 -43.16 -9.32
CA ARG A 254 4.80 -43.46 -10.75
C ARG A 254 5.63 -44.72 -10.98
N ALA A 255 6.70 -44.93 -10.22
CA ALA A 255 7.51 -46.14 -10.30
C ALA A 255 6.73 -47.39 -9.88
N LYS A 256 5.84 -47.28 -8.89
CA LYS A 256 4.90 -48.35 -8.54
C LYS A 256 3.89 -48.61 -9.66
N ALA A 257 3.29 -47.57 -10.24
CA ALA A 257 2.36 -47.71 -11.35
C ALA A 257 3.02 -48.39 -12.56
N ALA A 258 4.26 -47.99 -12.91
CA ALA A 258 5.03 -48.60 -14.00
C ALA A 258 5.46 -50.06 -13.72
N ALA A 259 5.53 -50.48 -12.45
CA ALA A 259 5.85 -51.85 -12.08
C ALA A 259 4.62 -52.80 -12.12
N TYR A 260 3.41 -52.26 -12.25
CA TYR A 260 2.16 -53.02 -12.39
C TYR A 260 1.61 -53.02 -13.83
N GLU A 261 2.27 -52.35 -14.78
CA GLU A 261 2.06 -52.64 -16.20
C GLU A 261 2.74 -53.99 -16.50
N GLU A 262 1.94 -55.06 -16.59
CA GLU A 262 2.40 -56.31 -17.17
C GLU A 262 2.95 -56.04 -18.58
N PRO A 263 4.07 -56.66 -18.99
CA PRO A 263 4.48 -56.62 -20.38
C PRO A 263 3.34 -57.24 -21.19
N VAL A 264 2.67 -56.44 -22.01
CA VAL A 264 1.74 -56.98 -23.01
C VAL A 264 2.52 -58.00 -23.81
N THR A 265 2.19 -59.27 -23.62
CA THR A 265 2.79 -60.36 -24.39
C THR A 265 2.50 -60.08 -25.86
N PRO A 266 3.43 -60.37 -26.81
CA PRO A 266 3.28 -60.01 -28.22
C PRO A 266 2.07 -60.61 -28.95
N ASP A 267 1.23 -61.39 -28.30
CA ASP A 267 0.09 -62.10 -28.89
C ASP A 267 -1.24 -61.32 -28.85
N GLU A 268 -1.30 -60.12 -28.27
CA GLU A 268 -2.50 -59.25 -28.38
C GLU A 268 -2.29 -58.03 -29.31
N ALA A 269 -1.15 -57.96 -30.01
CA ALA A 269 -0.91 -56.96 -31.06
C ALA A 269 -1.50 -57.37 -32.44
N GLU A 270 -2.01 -58.60 -32.57
CA GLU A 270 -2.50 -59.15 -33.85
C GLU A 270 -4.04 -59.21 -33.94
N ALA A 271 -4.78 -58.63 -32.99
CA ALA A 271 -6.24 -58.54 -33.05
C ALA A 271 -6.77 -57.13 -33.44
N THR A 272 -5.92 -56.10 -33.42
CA THR A 272 -6.29 -54.74 -33.86
C THR A 272 -5.79 -54.40 -35.27
N ALA A 273 -5.02 -55.28 -35.90
CA ALA A 273 -4.49 -55.08 -37.25
C ALA A 273 -5.43 -55.53 -38.39
N GLU A 274 -6.53 -56.24 -38.08
CA GLU A 274 -7.49 -56.69 -39.12
C GLU A 274 -8.73 -55.79 -39.27
N GLU A 275 -8.92 -54.77 -38.42
CA GLU A 275 -10.01 -53.78 -38.59
C GLU A 275 -9.57 -52.49 -39.30
N GLU A 276 -8.26 -52.25 -39.44
CA GLU A 276 -7.70 -51.07 -40.13
C GLU A 276 -7.56 -51.24 -41.66
N ALA A 277 -7.84 -52.44 -42.20
CA ALA A 277 -7.67 -52.76 -43.61
C ALA A 277 -8.96 -52.68 -44.46
N VAL A 278 -10.12 -52.35 -43.87
CA VAL A 278 -11.43 -52.36 -44.58
C VAL A 278 -12.07 -50.97 -44.74
N ALA A 279 -11.44 -49.89 -44.26
CA ALA A 279 -12.01 -48.53 -44.35
C ALA A 279 -11.16 -47.52 -45.16
N SER A 280 -10.20 -47.98 -45.97
CA SER A 280 -9.32 -47.13 -46.79
C SER A 280 -9.73 -47.01 -48.27
N GLU A 281 -10.97 -47.34 -48.62
CA GLU A 281 -11.50 -47.12 -49.97
C GLU A 281 -12.96 -46.63 -49.94
N THR A 282 -13.18 -45.33 -49.73
CA THR A 282 -14.23 -44.55 -50.41
C THR A 282 -14.04 -43.05 -50.14
N GLU A 283 -13.80 -42.29 -51.23
CA GLU A 283 -14.17 -40.87 -51.45
C GLU A 283 -13.47 -39.83 -50.54
N ALA A 284 -12.49 -39.02 -50.93
CA ALA A 284 -12.23 -38.31 -52.18
C ALA A 284 -13.47 -37.63 -52.76
N TYR A 285 -13.83 -36.44 -52.28
CA TYR A 285 -14.41 -35.36 -53.10
C TYR A 285 -14.34 -34.03 -52.30
N GLU A 286 -13.62 -33.06 -52.87
CA GLU A 286 -13.90 -31.60 -52.91
C GLU A 286 -14.11 -30.81 -51.60
N THR A 287 -13.66 -29.57 -51.40
CA THR A 287 -12.88 -28.59 -52.17
C THR A 287 -12.45 -27.48 -51.20
N SER A 288 -11.35 -26.85 -51.56
CA SER A 288 -10.99 -25.45 -51.27
C SER A 288 -12.15 -24.46 -51.15
N ASP A 289 -12.10 -23.53 -50.19
CA ASP A 289 -11.65 -22.15 -50.49
C ASP A 289 -11.62 -21.24 -49.25
N SER A 290 -10.55 -20.44 -49.24
CA SER A 290 -10.30 -19.20 -48.51
C SER A 290 -11.41 -18.16 -48.66
N TYR A 291 -11.63 -17.29 -47.67
CA TYR A 291 -11.75 -15.84 -47.88
C TYR A 291 -11.42 -15.08 -46.58
N GLU A 292 -10.40 -14.23 -46.66
CA GLU A 292 -10.29 -13.02 -45.84
C GLU A 292 -11.37 -12.04 -46.30
N GLU A 293 -12.02 -11.34 -45.37
CA GLU A 293 -12.74 -10.11 -45.69
C GLU A 293 -12.50 -9.07 -44.59
N THR A 294 -11.76 -8.05 -44.97
CA THR A 294 -11.55 -6.75 -44.32
C THR A 294 -12.65 -5.78 -44.76
N GLU A 295 -13.27 -5.02 -43.86
CA GLU A 295 -13.75 -3.64 -44.07
C GLU A 295 -13.82 -2.96 -42.68
N ASP A 296 -12.98 -1.97 -42.34
CA ASP A 296 -13.08 -0.54 -42.67
C ASP A 296 -14.47 0.08 -42.49
N ILE A 297 -14.67 0.82 -41.39
CA ILE A 297 -15.55 1.99 -41.40
C ILE A 297 -14.81 3.18 -40.77
N GLN A 298 -14.74 4.22 -41.60
CA GLN A 298 -14.07 5.50 -41.42
C GLN A 298 -14.82 6.45 -40.47
N GLU A 299 -14.06 7.42 -39.98
CA GLU A 299 -14.51 8.69 -39.41
C GLU A 299 -15.57 9.41 -40.25
N ALA A 300 -16.45 10.15 -39.57
CA ALA A 300 -17.05 11.35 -40.14
C ALA A 300 -17.26 12.41 -39.05
N ASP A 301 -16.40 13.44 -39.09
CA ASP A 301 -16.65 14.78 -38.59
C ASP A 301 -17.92 15.38 -39.21
N ALA A 302 -18.64 16.18 -38.41
CA ALA A 302 -19.40 17.32 -38.92
C ALA A 302 -19.54 18.40 -37.83
N GLU A 303 -18.73 19.44 -37.99
CA GLU A 303 -18.77 20.72 -37.29
C GLU A 303 -20.02 21.57 -37.61
N ARG A 304 -20.38 22.42 -36.63
CA ARG A 304 -20.93 23.80 -36.71
C ARG A 304 -22.41 23.97 -37.17
N THR A 305 -23.20 24.89 -36.60
CA THR A 305 -22.89 26.30 -36.31
C THR A 305 -23.90 26.94 -35.33
N GLU A 306 -23.44 28.03 -34.74
CA GLU A 306 -24.01 28.99 -33.78
C GLU A 306 -25.37 29.61 -34.15
N THR A 307 -26.11 30.14 -33.16
CA THR A 307 -26.44 31.59 -33.12
C THR A 307 -26.99 32.04 -31.76
N GLU A 308 -26.63 33.28 -31.44
CA GLU A 308 -26.86 34.06 -30.22
C GLU A 308 -28.32 34.46 -29.96
N GLY A 309 -28.59 34.92 -28.74
CA GLY A 309 -29.77 35.73 -28.41
C GLY A 309 -29.73 36.26 -26.99
N SER A 310 -29.21 37.48 -26.82
CA SER A 310 -29.25 38.25 -25.56
C SER A 310 -30.65 38.79 -25.24
N SER A 311 -30.99 38.96 -23.97
CA SER A 311 -31.70 40.17 -23.50
C SER A 311 -31.59 40.34 -21.99
N ALA A 312 -31.30 41.59 -21.61
CA ALA A 312 -31.26 42.13 -20.24
C ALA A 312 -32.64 42.59 -19.73
N ASN A 313 -32.63 43.10 -18.48
CA ASN A 313 -33.66 43.77 -17.65
C ASN A 313 -34.28 42.84 -16.59
N GLU A 314 -34.36 43.15 -15.29
CA GLU A 314 -34.22 44.38 -14.48
C GLU A 314 -33.41 44.12 -13.20
#